data_AF-A0A376DGV9-F1
#
_entry.id   AF-A0A376DGV9-F1
#
_cell.length_a   1.000
_cell.length_b   1.000
_cell.length_c   1.000
_cell.angle_alpha   90.00
_cell.angle_beta   90.00
_cell.angle_gamma   90.00
#
_symmetry.space_group_name_H-M   'P 1'
#
loop_
_entity.id
_entity.type
_entity.pdbx_description
1 polymer ?
#
loop_
_entity_poly.entity_id
_entity_poly.type
_entity_poly.pdbx_seq_one_letter_code
_entity_poly.pdbx_strand_id
1 'polypeptide(L)'
;MMSRLTLLCRQFWRYLGSYQKPFLRVVHFVVMLLVIIQILDSNGMGFTPQQQINPALSDTIFTWMHIGIGLLMVVLTLILTFYSLSTRGLRYFFPYLWGDFGQLKTDLGDMMKLRLPATDAKGIATCVQGLGLGALWLVVLSGLIWFVLWRSGSPWALDAKSIHKALTGLIEVYLAGHGFMALLHFVLWLREPAQRQHG
;
A
#
# COMPACT_ATOMS: atom_id res chain seq x y z
N MET A 1 7.51 8.05 -33.34
CA MET A 1 8.65 8.11 -32.41
C MET A 1 8.09 8.12 -30.99
N MET A 2 8.32 7.07 -30.18
CA MET A 2 7.79 7.02 -28.80
C MET A 2 8.56 8.01 -27.91
N SER A 3 7.85 8.75 -27.06
CA SER A 3 8.50 9.64 -26.09
C SER A 3 9.33 8.84 -25.08
N ARG A 4 10.37 9.45 -24.52
CA ARG A 4 11.19 8.82 -23.46
C ARG A 4 10.34 8.41 -22.26
N LEU A 5 9.31 9.21 -21.93
CA LEU A 5 8.36 8.91 -20.87
C LEU A 5 7.54 7.65 -21.18
N THR A 6 7.00 7.54 -22.39
CA THR A 6 6.24 6.36 -22.83
C THR A 6 7.08 5.08 -22.77
N LEU A 7 8.37 5.17 -23.14
CA LEU A 7 9.30 4.04 -23.04
C LEU A 7 9.53 3.63 -21.58
N LEU A 8 9.76 4.60 -20.70
CA LEU A 8 9.99 4.35 -19.27
C LEU A 8 8.76 3.69 -18.61
N CYS A 9 7.55 4.21 -18.87
CA CYS A 9 6.30 3.62 -18.37
C CYS A 9 6.13 2.18 -18.84
N ARG A 10 6.44 1.89 -20.12
CA ARG A 10 6.36 0.52 -20.65
C ARG A 10 7.39 -0.40 -19.99
N GLN A 11 8.61 0.08 -19.77
CA GLN A 11 9.66 -0.69 -19.10
C GLN A 11 9.28 -0.99 -17.64
N PHE A 12 8.75 0.01 -16.93
CA PHE A 12 8.28 -0.17 -15.56
C PHE A 12 7.13 -1.19 -15.48
N TRP A 13 6.16 -1.12 -16.40
CA TRP A 13 5.07 -2.08 -16.45
C TRP A 13 5.56 -3.52 -16.71
N ARG A 14 6.59 -3.69 -17.55
CA ARG A 14 7.25 -5.00 -17.77
C ARG A 14 7.98 -5.48 -16.53
N TYR A 15 8.75 -4.62 -15.89
CA TYR A 15 9.42 -4.91 -14.63
C TYR A 15 8.43 -5.43 -13.57
N LEU A 16 7.32 -4.73 -13.33
CA LEU A 16 6.28 -5.20 -12.41
C LEU A 16 5.69 -6.56 -12.81
N GLY A 17 5.59 -6.82 -14.12
CA GLY A 17 5.09 -8.09 -14.68
C GLY A 17 5.96 -9.31 -14.36
N SER A 18 7.26 -9.11 -14.08
CA SER A 18 8.16 -10.20 -13.68
C SER A 18 7.90 -10.71 -12.26
N TYR A 19 7.25 -9.92 -11.41
CA TYR A 19 7.00 -10.27 -10.00
C TYR A 19 5.51 -10.52 -9.69
N GLN A 20 4.59 -9.92 -10.45
CA GLN A 20 3.14 -9.99 -10.18
C GLN A 20 2.35 -10.49 -11.38
N LYS A 21 1.39 -11.40 -11.12
CA LYS A 21 0.39 -11.81 -12.12
C LYS A 21 -0.40 -10.59 -12.62
N PRO A 22 -0.86 -10.57 -13.88
CA PRO A 22 -1.50 -9.39 -14.48
C PRO A 22 -2.65 -8.79 -13.66
N PHE A 23 -3.54 -9.64 -13.14
CA PHE A 23 -4.66 -9.20 -12.30
C PHE A 23 -4.18 -8.53 -11.00
N LEU A 24 -3.30 -9.20 -10.25
CA LEU A 24 -2.76 -8.67 -9.00
C LEU A 24 -2.02 -7.35 -9.21
N ARG A 25 -1.26 -7.25 -10.31
CA ARG A 25 -0.53 -6.04 -10.69
C ARG A 25 -1.47 -4.85 -10.90
N VAL A 26 -2.59 -5.06 -11.62
CA VAL A 26 -3.58 -3.99 -11.85
C VAL A 26 -4.23 -3.56 -10.54
N VAL A 27 -4.71 -4.52 -9.73
CA VAL A 27 -5.34 -4.23 -8.44
C VAL A 27 -4.37 -3.49 -7.52
N HIS A 28 -3.13 -3.97 -7.39
CA HIS A 28 -2.10 -3.34 -6.57
C HIS A 28 -1.79 -1.91 -7.04
N PHE A 29 -1.67 -1.68 -8.35
CA PHE A 29 -1.42 -0.35 -8.91
C PHE A 29 -2.59 0.61 -8.66
N VAL A 30 -3.83 0.14 -8.81
CA VAL A 30 -5.04 0.94 -8.48
C VAL A 30 -5.07 1.27 -6.99
N VAL A 31 -4.85 0.29 -6.11
CA VAL A 31 -4.78 0.49 -4.65
C VAL A 31 -3.71 1.52 -4.30
N MET A 32 -2.51 1.41 -4.88
CA MET A 32 -1.43 2.37 -4.68
C MET A 32 -1.84 3.79 -5.08
N LEU A 33 -2.45 3.96 -6.26
CA LEU A 33 -2.90 5.27 -6.73
C LEU A 33 -3.99 5.86 -5.82
N LEU A 34 -4.96 5.04 -5.40
CA LEU A 34 -6.03 5.48 -4.50
C LEU A 34 -5.50 5.83 -3.10
N VAL A 35 -4.50 5.10 -2.59
CA VAL A 35 -3.80 5.47 -1.35
C VAL A 35 -3.14 6.85 -1.46
N ILE A 36 -2.46 7.12 -2.57
CA ILE A 36 -1.86 8.45 -2.80
C ILE A 36 -2.94 9.53 -2.82
N ILE A 37 -4.05 9.29 -3.52
CA ILE A 37 -5.18 10.22 -3.58
C ILE A 37 -5.75 10.46 -2.17
N GLN A 38 -5.93 9.41 -1.36
CA GLN A 38 -6.41 9.46 0.01
C GLN A 38 -5.51 10.27 0.96
N ILE A 39 -4.19 10.18 0.79
CA ILE A 39 -3.26 11.01 1.56
C ILE A 39 -3.41 12.48 1.15
N LEU A 40 -3.50 12.76 -0.15
CA LEU A 40 -3.61 14.12 -0.66
C LEU A 40 -4.93 14.78 -0.29
N ASP A 41 -6.05 14.08 -0.48
CA ASP A 41 -7.40 14.61 -0.25
C ASP A 41 -7.72 14.82 1.23
N SER A 42 -7.09 14.04 2.12
CA SER A 42 -7.27 14.17 3.57
C SER A 42 -6.93 15.56 4.10
N ASN A 43 -5.98 16.26 3.45
CA ASN A 43 -5.59 17.63 3.80
C ASN A 43 -6.68 18.67 3.50
N GLY A 44 -7.61 18.35 2.60
CA GLY A 44 -8.74 19.20 2.23
C GLY A 44 -10.04 18.87 2.97
N MET A 45 -10.06 17.86 3.84
CA MET A 45 -11.26 17.50 4.60
C MET A 45 -11.57 18.54 5.69
N GLY A 46 -12.85 18.81 5.92
CA GLY A 46 -13.29 19.81 6.89
C GLY A 46 -14.54 19.38 7.66
N PHE A 47 -14.45 19.48 8.99
CA PHE A 47 -15.57 19.23 9.90
C PHE A 47 -15.73 20.39 10.87
N THR A 48 -16.97 20.74 11.20
CA THR A 48 -17.30 21.68 12.29
C THR A 48 -17.00 21.04 13.65
N PRO A 49 -16.96 21.83 14.74
CA PRO A 49 -16.81 21.28 16.10
C PRO A 49 -17.90 20.24 16.45
N GLN A 50 -19.10 20.39 15.90
CA GLN A 50 -20.23 19.48 16.04
C GLN A 50 -20.14 18.23 15.14
N GLN A 51 -18.99 17.98 14.51
CA GLN A 51 -18.74 16.86 13.60
C GLN A 51 -19.64 16.84 12.36
N GLN A 52 -20.17 17.99 11.95
CA GLN A 52 -20.84 18.11 10.65
C GLN A 52 -19.80 18.44 9.58
N ILE A 53 -20.02 18.02 8.33
CA ILE A 53 -19.15 18.43 7.22
C ILE A 53 -19.25 19.95 7.08
N ASN A 54 -18.12 20.63 7.01
CA ASN A 54 -18.11 22.08 6.82
C ASN A 54 -18.73 22.43 5.45
N PRO A 55 -19.71 23.35 5.37
CA PRO A 55 -20.39 23.69 4.12
C PRO A 55 -19.51 24.36 3.06
N ALA A 56 -18.26 24.71 3.36
CA ALA A 56 -17.31 25.17 2.35
C ALA A 56 -17.20 24.14 1.22
N LEU A 57 -17.19 24.62 -0.04
CA LEU A 57 -17.22 23.76 -1.23
C LEU A 57 -16.03 22.79 -1.27
N SER A 58 -14.82 23.28 -0.95
CA SER A 58 -13.60 22.47 -0.86
C SER A 58 -13.77 21.33 0.13
N ASP A 59 -14.16 21.67 1.37
CA ASP A 59 -14.29 20.73 2.48
C ASP A 59 -15.32 19.66 2.15
N THR A 60 -16.44 20.06 1.55
CA THR A 60 -17.50 19.14 1.12
C THR A 60 -16.99 18.16 0.05
N ILE A 61 -16.35 18.66 -1.01
CA ILE A 61 -15.86 17.81 -2.10
C ILE A 61 -14.80 16.83 -1.60
N PHE A 62 -13.77 17.33 -0.90
CA PHE A 62 -12.68 16.48 -0.42
C PHE A 62 -13.16 15.47 0.62
N THR A 63 -14.06 15.86 1.52
CA THR A 63 -14.61 14.93 2.53
C THR A 63 -15.42 13.81 1.88
N TRP A 64 -16.30 14.11 0.92
CA TRP A 64 -17.08 13.07 0.24
C TRP A 64 -16.23 12.20 -0.69
N MET A 65 -15.22 12.78 -1.35
CA MET A 65 -14.26 12.02 -2.14
C MET A 65 -13.46 11.04 -1.27
N HIS A 66 -12.94 11.52 -0.13
CA HIS A 66 -12.21 10.70 0.83
C HIS A 66 -13.08 9.56 1.36
N ILE A 67 -14.33 9.84 1.77
CA ILE A 67 -15.28 8.80 2.22
C ILE A 67 -15.58 7.80 1.10
N GLY A 68 -15.91 8.27 -0.10
CA GLY A 68 -16.29 7.41 -1.22
C GLY A 68 -15.16 6.48 -1.66
N ILE A 69 -13.95 7.02 -1.83
CA ILE A 69 -12.77 6.24 -2.17
C ILE A 69 -12.39 5.32 -0.99
N GLY A 70 -12.54 5.76 0.26
CA GLY A 70 -12.25 4.96 1.45
C GLY A 70 -13.14 3.71 1.55
N LEU A 71 -14.42 3.84 1.23
CA LEU A 71 -15.35 2.71 1.16
C LEU A 71 -15.00 1.75 0.01
N LEU A 72 -14.62 2.27 -1.16
CA LEU A 72 -14.11 1.45 -2.26
C LEU A 72 -12.84 0.69 -1.85
N MET A 73 -11.95 1.34 -1.10
CA MET A 73 -10.71 0.75 -0.60
C MET A 73 -10.94 -0.44 0.33
N VAL A 74 -12.06 -0.52 1.05
CA VAL A 74 -12.47 -1.73 1.80
C VAL A 74 -12.56 -2.93 0.87
N VAL A 75 -13.28 -2.79 -0.23
CA VAL A 75 -13.50 -3.86 -1.21
C VAL A 75 -12.20 -4.23 -1.92
N LEU A 76 -11.42 -3.24 -2.35
CA LEU A 76 -10.15 -3.50 -3.04
C LEU A 76 -9.12 -4.14 -2.12
N THR A 77 -9.06 -3.75 -0.85
CA THR A 77 -8.18 -4.36 0.16
C THR A 77 -8.57 -5.81 0.41
N LEU A 78 -9.86 -6.13 0.48
CA LEU A 78 -10.36 -7.50 0.54
C LEU A 78 -9.91 -8.32 -0.66
N ILE A 79 -10.12 -7.83 -1.88
CA ILE A 79 -9.73 -8.51 -3.12
C ILE A 79 -8.21 -8.75 -3.16
N LEU A 80 -7.43 -7.71 -2.88
CA LEU A 80 -5.96 -7.77 -2.87
C LEU A 80 -5.46 -8.80 -1.85
N THR A 81 -6.01 -8.78 -0.65
CA THR A 81 -5.67 -9.69 0.44
C THR A 81 -6.01 -11.12 0.06
N PHE A 82 -7.26 -11.37 -0.31
CA PHE A 82 -7.73 -12.71 -0.64
C PHE A 82 -6.90 -13.32 -1.77
N TYR A 83 -6.71 -12.59 -2.88
CA TYR A 83 -5.93 -13.09 -4.00
C TYR A 83 -4.46 -13.36 -3.61
N SER A 84 -3.84 -12.48 -2.82
CA SER A 84 -2.45 -12.65 -2.39
C SER A 84 -2.30 -13.87 -1.48
N LEU A 85 -3.20 -14.04 -0.52
CA LEU A 85 -3.17 -15.17 0.41
C LEU A 85 -3.53 -16.49 -0.26
N SER A 86 -4.51 -16.51 -1.17
CA SER A 86 -4.87 -17.73 -1.92
C SER A 86 -3.79 -18.19 -2.89
N THR A 87 -2.94 -17.28 -3.38
CA THR A 87 -1.88 -17.62 -4.34
C THR A 87 -0.53 -17.95 -3.71
N ARG A 88 -0.22 -17.39 -2.53
CA ARG A 88 1.09 -17.55 -1.87
C ARG A 88 1.03 -18.16 -0.47
N GLY A 89 -0.12 -18.08 0.21
CA GLY A 89 -0.31 -18.51 1.59
C GLY A 89 0.18 -17.49 2.64
N LEU A 90 -0.33 -17.59 3.88
CA LEU A 90 0.03 -16.67 4.97
C LEU A 90 1.51 -16.75 5.36
N ARG A 91 2.07 -17.96 5.46
CA ARG A 91 3.47 -18.17 5.84
C ARG A 91 4.47 -17.55 4.85
N TYR A 92 4.05 -17.24 3.62
CA TYR A 92 4.88 -16.52 2.65
C TYR A 92 5.14 -15.06 3.07
N PHE A 93 4.11 -14.40 3.62
CA PHE A 93 4.17 -13.00 4.04
C PHE A 93 4.53 -12.83 5.51
N PHE A 94 4.17 -13.80 6.35
CA PHE A 94 4.33 -13.75 7.80
C PHE A 94 5.11 -14.95 8.36
N PRO A 95 6.26 -15.34 7.78
CA PRO A 95 6.99 -16.56 8.17
C PRO A 95 7.42 -16.55 9.65
N TYR A 96 7.70 -15.37 10.22
CA TYR A 96 8.08 -15.17 11.61
C TYR A 96 6.99 -15.58 12.62
N LEU A 97 5.72 -15.57 12.24
CA LEU A 97 4.63 -16.07 13.09
C LEU A 97 4.68 -17.60 13.28
N TRP A 98 5.42 -18.30 12.42
CA TRP A 98 5.68 -19.74 12.52
C TRP A 98 7.11 -20.07 12.98
N GLY A 99 7.85 -19.08 13.47
CA GLY A 99 9.26 -19.26 13.84
C GLY A 99 10.21 -19.50 12.66
N ASP A 100 9.75 -19.26 11.43
CA ASP A 100 10.53 -19.47 10.21
C ASP A 100 11.36 -18.21 9.90
N PHE A 101 12.55 -18.14 10.48
CA PHE A 101 13.48 -17.00 10.33
C PHE A 101 14.62 -17.27 9.36
N GLY A 102 14.64 -18.42 8.67
CA GLY A 102 15.77 -18.87 7.86
C GLY A 102 16.17 -17.84 6.80
N GLN A 103 15.23 -17.51 5.91
CA GLN A 103 15.48 -16.53 4.84
C GLN A 103 15.68 -15.11 5.39
N LEU A 104 14.93 -14.70 6.42
CA LEU A 104 15.09 -13.36 7.02
C LEU A 104 16.51 -13.12 7.52
N LYS A 105 17.13 -14.13 8.16
CA LYS A 105 18.51 -14.02 8.65
C LYS A 105 19.51 -13.88 7.51
N THR A 106 19.31 -14.61 6.42
CA THR A 106 20.14 -14.50 5.20
C THR A 106 20.05 -13.09 4.62
N ASP A 107 18.82 -12.60 4.41
CA ASP A 107 18.58 -11.28 3.83
C ASP A 107 19.14 -10.15 4.70
N LEU A 108 19.00 -10.25 6.03
CA LEU A 108 19.60 -9.30 6.97
C LEU A 108 21.13 -9.29 6.85
N GLY A 109 21.74 -10.47 6.71
CA GLY A 109 23.18 -10.59 6.50
C GLY A 109 23.66 -9.94 5.20
N ASP A 110 22.86 -9.98 4.14
CA ASP A 110 23.14 -9.29 2.88
C ASP A 110 22.99 -7.78 2.99
N MET A 111 21.93 -7.30 3.67
CA MET A 111 21.74 -5.88 3.95
C MET A 111 22.87 -5.29 4.79
N MET A 112 23.38 -6.02 5.79
CA MET A 112 24.54 -5.62 6.57
C MET A 112 25.82 -5.48 5.73
N LYS A 113 25.88 -6.16 4.58
CA LYS A 113 26.97 -6.06 3.59
C LYS A 113 26.66 -5.03 2.49
N LEU A 114 25.63 -4.20 2.67
CA LEU A 114 25.13 -3.23 1.69
C LEU A 114 24.76 -3.86 0.33
N ARG A 115 24.33 -5.12 0.35
CA ARG A 115 23.78 -5.82 -0.81
C ARG A 115 22.26 -5.78 -0.72
N LEU A 116 21.59 -5.59 -1.85
CA LEU A 116 20.14 -5.73 -1.88
C LEU A 116 19.78 -7.21 -1.74
N PRO A 117 18.94 -7.57 -0.76
CA PRO A 117 18.50 -8.95 -0.60
C PRO A 117 17.70 -9.41 -1.82
N ALA A 118 17.80 -10.70 -2.11
CA ALA A 118 17.04 -11.33 -3.17
C ALA A 118 15.53 -11.28 -2.87
N THR A 119 14.70 -11.34 -3.92
CA THR A 119 13.23 -11.35 -3.79
C THR A 119 12.69 -12.75 -3.48
N ASP A 120 13.39 -13.50 -2.64
CA ASP A 120 13.06 -14.88 -2.30
C ASP A 120 11.82 -14.97 -1.42
N ALA A 121 11.14 -16.12 -1.49
CA ALA A 121 9.98 -16.39 -0.64
C ALA A 121 10.38 -16.35 0.83
N LYS A 122 9.51 -15.77 1.68
CA LYS A 122 9.71 -15.65 3.14
C LYS A 122 10.89 -14.74 3.53
N GLY A 123 11.46 -14.00 2.60
CA GLY A 123 12.50 -13.01 2.87
C GLY A 123 11.96 -11.66 3.34
N ILE A 124 12.85 -10.69 3.50
CA ILE A 124 12.52 -9.32 3.89
C ILE A 124 11.53 -8.70 2.91
N ALA A 125 11.71 -8.91 1.60
CA ALA A 125 10.82 -8.35 0.58
C ALA A 125 9.36 -8.80 0.76
N THR A 126 9.12 -10.09 1.03
CA THR A 126 7.77 -10.63 1.22
C THR A 126 7.19 -10.27 2.59
N CYS A 127 8.05 -10.13 3.61
CA CYS A 127 7.64 -9.63 4.92
C CYS A 127 7.21 -8.15 4.85
N VAL A 128 7.94 -7.31 4.12
CA VAL A 128 7.56 -5.92 3.86
C VAL A 128 6.21 -5.87 3.16
N GLN A 129 5.98 -6.68 2.12
CA GLN A 129 4.65 -6.78 1.48
C GLN A 129 3.55 -7.16 2.47
N GLY A 130 3.81 -8.12 3.37
CA GLY A 130 2.89 -8.52 4.42
C GLY A 130 2.58 -7.38 5.42
N LEU A 131 3.61 -6.63 5.84
CA LEU A 131 3.46 -5.46 6.70
C LEU A 131 2.64 -4.35 6.02
N GLY A 132 2.85 -4.13 4.72
CA GLY A 132 2.05 -3.21 3.92
C GLY A 132 0.58 -3.60 3.87
N LEU A 133 0.30 -4.88 3.68
CA LEU A 133 -1.07 -5.41 3.71
C LEU A 133 -1.71 -5.23 5.09
N GLY A 134 -0.95 -5.47 6.17
CA GLY A 134 -1.40 -5.25 7.54
C GLY A 134 -1.70 -3.77 7.84
N ALA A 135 -0.80 -2.87 7.45
CA ALA A 135 -1.00 -1.42 7.59
C ALA A 135 -2.24 -0.95 6.82
N LEU A 136 -2.45 -1.49 5.61
CA LEU A 136 -3.61 -1.14 4.78
C LEU A 136 -4.90 -1.56 5.47
N TRP A 137 -4.95 -2.76 6.06
CA TRP A 137 -6.09 -3.21 6.85
C TRP A 137 -6.36 -2.33 8.07
N LEU A 138 -5.33 -1.96 8.83
CA LEU A 138 -5.50 -1.09 10.01
C LEU A 138 -6.13 0.26 9.63
N VAL A 139 -5.65 0.89 8.56
CA VAL A 139 -6.16 2.19 8.11
C VAL A 139 -7.58 2.07 7.54
N VAL A 140 -7.84 1.07 6.70
CA VAL A 140 -9.15 0.88 6.08
C VAL A 140 -10.23 0.52 7.11
N LEU A 141 -9.92 -0.35 8.08
CA LEU A 141 -10.86 -0.71 9.15
C LEU A 141 -11.09 0.44 10.11
N SER A 142 -10.04 1.17 10.52
CA SER A 142 -10.21 2.34 11.38
C SER A 142 -11.02 3.44 10.69
N GLY A 143 -10.85 3.65 9.39
CA GLY A 143 -11.65 4.58 8.60
C GLY A 143 -13.11 4.16 8.50
N LEU A 144 -13.37 2.87 8.29
CA LEU A 144 -14.73 2.32 8.29
C LEU A 144 -15.41 2.45 9.67
N ILE A 145 -14.67 2.15 10.75
CA ILE A 145 -15.15 2.32 12.13
C ILE A 145 -15.50 3.79 12.38
N TRP A 146 -14.60 4.71 12.02
CA TRP A 146 -14.87 6.14 12.15
C TRP A 146 -16.12 6.54 11.35
N PHE A 147 -16.26 6.11 10.10
CA PHE A 147 -17.44 6.39 9.28
C PHE A 147 -18.74 5.91 9.95
N VAL A 148 -18.77 4.68 10.46
CA VAL A 148 -19.95 4.12 11.13
C VAL A 148 -20.30 4.91 12.40
N LEU A 149 -19.31 5.23 13.23
CA LEU A 149 -19.51 6.01 14.46
C LEU A 149 -19.95 7.44 14.16
N TRP A 150 -19.39 8.07 13.13
CA TRP A 150 -19.79 9.39 12.68
C TRP A 150 -21.24 9.40 12.18
N ARG A 151 -21.62 8.42 11.36
CA ARG A 151 -22.99 8.32 10.82
C ARG A 151 -24.05 8.03 11.89
N SER A 152 -23.68 7.34 12.98
CA SER A 152 -24.58 7.08 14.10
C SER A 152 -24.66 8.21 15.12
N GLY A 153 -23.87 9.29 14.95
CA GLY A 153 -23.80 10.38 15.94
C GLY A 153 -23.14 9.96 17.25
N SER A 154 -22.29 8.92 17.23
CA SER A 154 -21.63 8.40 18.41
C SER A 154 -20.66 9.40 19.03
N PRO A 155 -20.60 9.52 20.37
CA PRO A 155 -19.62 10.37 21.04
C PRO A 155 -18.16 9.94 20.78
N TRP A 156 -17.92 8.69 20.37
CA TRP A 156 -16.59 8.17 20.07
C TRP A 156 -16.09 8.47 18.66
N ALA A 157 -16.88 9.18 17.83
CA ALA A 157 -16.49 9.49 16.45
C ALA A 157 -15.18 10.31 16.38
N LEU A 158 -14.97 11.23 17.34
CA LEU A 158 -13.76 12.05 17.42
C LEU A 158 -12.51 11.22 17.74
N ASP A 159 -12.61 10.29 18.70
CA ASP A 159 -11.50 9.41 19.05
C ASP A 159 -11.18 8.45 17.90
N ALA A 160 -12.20 7.90 17.24
CA ALA A 160 -12.03 7.05 16.06
C ALA A 160 -11.35 7.80 14.90
N LYS A 161 -11.70 9.08 14.67
CA LYS A 161 -11.01 9.96 13.72
C LYS A 161 -9.53 10.13 14.08
N SER A 162 -9.23 10.39 15.36
CA SER A 162 -7.86 10.57 15.85
C SER A 162 -7.03 9.30 15.63
N ILE A 163 -7.58 8.14 15.99
CA ILE A 163 -6.95 6.83 15.79
C ILE A 163 -6.70 6.58 14.30
N HIS A 164 -7.70 6.80 13.44
CA HIS A 164 -7.55 6.64 12.00
C HIS A 164 -6.41 7.52 11.46
N LYS A 165 -6.39 8.81 11.84
CA LYS A 165 -5.32 9.75 11.46
C LYS A 165 -3.94 9.33 11.98
N ALA A 166 -3.84 8.74 13.17
CA ALA A 166 -2.57 8.21 13.66
C ALA A 166 -2.11 7.00 12.82
N LEU A 167 -3.04 6.12 12.45
CA LEU A 167 -2.75 4.92 11.67
C LEU A 167 -2.35 5.22 10.22
N THR A 168 -2.82 6.32 9.62
CA THR A 168 -2.39 6.69 8.24
C THR A 168 -0.88 6.92 8.16
N GLY A 169 -0.23 7.32 9.24
CA GLY A 169 1.23 7.43 9.30
C GLY A 169 1.97 6.11 8.99
N LEU A 170 1.37 4.95 9.31
CA LEU A 170 1.93 3.65 8.93
C LEU A 170 1.97 3.48 7.40
N ILE A 171 0.94 3.95 6.71
CA ILE A 171 0.84 3.89 5.25
C ILE A 171 1.78 4.88 4.58
N GLU A 172 1.94 6.08 5.13
CA GLU A 172 2.91 7.07 4.63
C GLU A 172 4.34 6.55 4.69
N VAL A 173 4.75 6.01 5.86
CA VAL A 173 6.07 5.40 6.04
C VAL A 173 6.24 4.19 5.13
N TYR A 174 5.22 3.34 5.02
CA TYR A 174 5.25 2.18 4.13
C TYR A 174 5.42 2.60 2.66
N LEU A 175 4.62 3.56 2.18
CA LEU A 175 4.68 4.06 0.81
C LEU A 175 6.06 4.62 0.49
N ALA A 176 6.64 5.41 1.40
CA ALA A 176 7.99 5.96 1.23
C ALA A 176 9.03 4.83 1.16
N GLY A 177 9.06 3.92 2.13
CA GLY A 177 10.05 2.84 2.18
C GLY A 177 9.91 1.82 1.05
N HIS A 178 8.71 1.25 0.89
CA HIS A 178 8.42 0.26 -0.15
C HIS A 178 8.53 0.86 -1.55
N GLY A 179 7.97 2.06 -1.77
CA GLY A 179 8.04 2.75 -3.05
C GLY A 179 9.47 3.09 -3.45
N PHE A 180 10.28 3.59 -2.51
CA PHE A 180 11.70 3.85 -2.74
C PHE A 180 12.46 2.57 -3.12
N MET A 181 12.27 1.48 -2.39
CA MET A 181 12.91 0.20 -2.69
C MET A 181 12.49 -0.35 -4.05
N ALA A 182 11.20 -0.26 -4.40
CA ALA A 182 10.71 -0.67 -5.72
C ALA A 182 11.36 0.13 -6.85
N LEU A 183 11.55 1.44 -6.67
CA LEU A 183 12.24 2.30 -7.63
C LEU A 183 13.74 1.96 -7.72
N LEU A 184 14.41 1.69 -6.61
CA LEU A 184 15.81 1.24 -6.61
C LEU A 184 15.99 -0.06 -7.39
N HIS A 185 15.16 -1.08 -7.10
CA HIS A 185 15.20 -2.34 -7.83
C HIS A 185 14.89 -2.15 -9.33
N PHE A 186 13.97 -1.26 -9.69
CA PHE A 186 13.72 -0.92 -11.09
C PHE A 186 14.94 -0.28 -11.77
N VAL A 187 15.62 0.68 -11.12
CA VAL A 187 16.84 1.31 -11.66
C VAL A 187 17.95 0.29 -11.86
N LEU A 188 18.13 -0.65 -10.93
CA LEU A 188 19.11 -1.73 -11.07
C LEU A 188 18.75 -2.69 -12.21
N TRP A 189 17.47 -3.05 -12.32
CA TRP A 189 16.96 -3.87 -13.43
C TRP A 189 17.19 -3.21 -14.80
N LEU A 190 17.08 -1.87 -14.90
CA LEU A 190 17.41 -1.15 -16.13
C LEU A 190 18.90 -1.24 -16.50
N ARG A 191 19.79 -1.40 -15.51
CA ARG A 191 21.25 -1.47 -15.70
C ARG A 191 21.75 -2.88 -16.02
N GLU A 192 20.95 -3.92 -15.80
CA GLU A 192 21.34 -5.32 -16.03
C GLU A 192 20.63 -5.93 -17.26
N PRO A 193 21.31 -6.05 -18.43
CA PRO A 193 20.70 -6.58 -19.66
C PRO A 193 20.17 -8.01 -19.54
N ALA A 194 20.83 -8.86 -18.74
CA ALA A 194 20.46 -10.27 -18.56
C ALA A 194 19.06 -10.43 -17.93
N GLN A 195 18.67 -9.53 -17.03
CA GLN A 195 17.35 -9.58 -16.38
C GLN A 195 16.19 -9.09 -17.27
N ARG A 196 16.49 -8.47 -18.42
CA ARG A 196 15.48 -8.00 -19.39
C ARG A 196 15.03 -9.08 -20.39
N GLN A 197 15.75 -10.20 -20.50
CA GLN A 197 15.50 -11.25 -21.50
C GLN A 197 14.56 -12.36 -21.02
N HIS A 198 14.29 -12.46 -19.71
CA HIS A 198 13.43 -13.50 -19.10
C HIS A 198 12.08 -12.97 -18.58
N GLY A 199 11.65 -11.77 -19.01
CA GLY A 199 10.42 -11.09 -18.56
C GLY A 199 9.49 -10.58 -19.66
#